data_AF-A0A931X591-F1
#
_entry.id   AF-A0A931X591-F1
#
_cell.length_a   1.000
_cell.length_b   1.000
_cell.length_c   1.000
_cell.angle_alpha   90.00
_cell.angle_beta   90.00
_cell.angle_gamma   90.00
#
_symmetry.space_group_name_H-M   'P 1'
#
loop_
_entity.id
_entity.type
_entity.pdbx_description
1 polymer ?
#
loop_
_entity_poly.entity_id
_entity_poly.type
_entity_poly.pdbx_seq_one_letter_code
_entity_poly.pdbx_strand_id
1 'polypeptide(L)'
;MPPGNPSPKLAITIAADVHAQVLAAAARRGVSVSAWMTDAARLALKVRDGLAAVAEWEAEHGALTEAELKAARQRLVSSRSSRRPRRGVHRRRPA
;
A
#
# COMPACT_ATOMS: atom_id res chain seq x y z
N MET A 1 5.61 -0.46 -32.07
CA MET A 1 4.63 -0.32 -30.97
C MET A 1 4.09 1.09 -31.02
N PRO A 2 2.77 1.33 -31.13
CA PRO A 2 2.24 2.69 -31.07
C PRO A 2 2.50 3.27 -29.66
N PRO A 3 2.82 4.56 -29.53
CA PRO A 3 2.94 5.19 -28.22
C PRO A 3 1.59 5.08 -27.50
N GLY A 4 1.57 4.33 -26.39
CA GLY A 4 0.40 4.24 -25.53
C GLY A 4 0.03 5.63 -25.01
N ASN A 5 -1.28 5.91 -24.94
CA ASN A 5 -1.78 7.18 -24.44
C ASN A 5 -1.15 7.48 -23.05
N PRO A 6 -0.61 8.68 -22.81
CA PRO A 6 -0.01 8.98 -21.52
C PRO A 6 -1.06 8.85 -20.42
N SER A 7 -0.63 8.41 -19.24
CA SER A 7 -1.52 8.33 -18.08
C SER A 7 -2.17 9.70 -17.81
N PRO A 8 -3.48 9.76 -17.49
CA PRO A 8 -4.15 11.02 -17.17
C PRO A 8 -3.43 11.77 -16.05
N LYS A 9 -3.21 13.08 -16.23
CA LYS A 9 -2.58 13.93 -15.22
C LYS A 9 -3.63 14.46 -14.26
N LEU A 10 -3.38 14.29 -12.96
CA LEU A 10 -4.19 14.86 -11.89
C LEU A 10 -3.44 16.04 -11.27
N ALA A 11 -4.04 17.23 -11.26
CA ALA A 11 -3.53 18.41 -10.58
C ALA A 11 -4.33 18.61 -9.28
N ILE A 12 -3.64 18.63 -8.13
CA ILE A 12 -4.25 18.76 -6.81
C ILE A 12 -3.44 19.71 -5.93
N THR A 13 -4.13 20.41 -5.04
CA THR A 13 -3.51 21.20 -3.97
C THR A 13 -3.33 20.30 -2.75
N ILE A 14 -2.14 20.33 -2.16
CA ILE A 14 -1.79 19.55 -0.96
C ILE A 14 -1.32 20.53 0.12
N ALA A 15 -1.70 20.29 1.37
CA ALA A 15 -1.23 21.07 2.50
C ALA A 15 0.32 21.09 2.56
N ALA A 16 0.91 22.22 2.95
CA ALA A 16 2.36 22.45 2.84
C ALA A 16 3.19 21.45 3.65
N ASP A 17 2.71 21.11 4.85
CA ASP A 17 3.31 20.11 5.73
C ASP A 17 3.27 18.69 5.13
N VAL A 18 2.17 18.34 4.45
CA VAL A 18 2.02 17.05 3.76
C VAL A 18 2.89 17.02 2.50
N HIS A 19 2.96 18.12 1.74
CA HIS A 19 3.80 18.22 0.54
C HIS A 19 5.27 17.88 0.85
N ALA A 20 5.84 18.46 1.91
CA ALA A 20 7.21 18.17 2.35
C ALA A 20 7.40 16.68 2.71
N GLN A 21 6.41 16.08 3.38
CA GLN A 21 6.44 14.66 3.75
C GLN A 21 6.39 13.73 2.53
N VAL A 22 5.58 14.07 1.52
CA VAL A 22 5.47 13.31 0.26
C VAL A 22 6.81 13.31 -0.49
N LEU A 23 7.43 14.48 -0.63
CA LEU A 23 8.76 14.60 -1.27
C LEU A 23 9.80 13.75 -0.54
N ALA A 24 9.86 13.86 0.79
CA ALA A 24 10.80 13.10 1.60
C ALA A 24 10.54 11.58 1.52
N ALA A 25 9.28 11.15 1.48
CA ALA A 25 8.92 9.73 1.39
C ALA A 25 9.24 9.13 0.02
N ALA A 26 9.01 9.88 -1.07
CA ALA A 26 9.40 9.48 -2.42
C ALA A 26 10.93 9.36 -2.55
N ALA A 27 11.67 10.36 -2.04
CA ALA A 27 13.12 10.37 -2.03
C ALA A 27 13.71 9.18 -1.23
N ARG A 28 13.21 8.92 -0.02
CA ARG A 28 13.63 7.77 0.81
C ARG A 28 13.44 6.42 0.11
N ARG A 29 12.42 6.30 -0.75
CA ARG A 29 12.13 5.08 -1.52
C ARG A 29 12.82 5.04 -2.88
N GLY A 30 13.48 6.13 -3.30
CA GLY A 30 14.14 6.23 -4.60
C GLY A 30 13.18 6.17 -5.80
N VAL A 31 11.96 6.70 -5.64
CA VAL A 31 10.92 6.73 -6.68
C VAL A 31 10.43 8.15 -6.94
N SER A 32 9.76 8.38 -8.07
CA SER A 32 9.12 9.67 -8.34
C SER A 32 7.95 9.93 -7.38
N VAL A 33 7.59 11.20 -7.22
CA VAL A 33 6.41 11.61 -6.44
C VAL A 33 5.14 10.97 -6.97
N SER A 34 4.96 10.93 -8.29
CA SER A 34 3.78 10.32 -8.92
C SER A 34 3.68 8.81 -8.66
N ALA A 35 4.81 8.09 -8.69
CA ALA A 35 4.86 6.67 -8.37
C ALA A 35 4.54 6.43 -6.88
N TRP A 36 5.14 7.23 -5.99
CA TRP A 36 4.86 7.16 -4.56
C TRP A 36 3.39 7.45 -4.25
N MET A 37 2.82 8.50 -4.83
CA MET A 37 1.41 8.87 -4.68
C MET A 37 0.48 7.81 -5.24
N THR A 38 0.82 7.19 -6.37
CA THR A 38 0.05 6.09 -6.95
C THR A 38 -0.01 4.90 -6.00
N ASP A 39 1.12 4.53 -5.39
CA ASP A 39 1.16 3.45 -4.41
C ASP A 39 0.38 3.79 -3.14
N ALA A 40 0.49 5.02 -2.64
CA ALA A 40 -0.27 5.50 -1.49
C ALA A 40 -1.78 5.48 -1.77
N ALA A 41 -2.21 5.96 -2.94
CA ALA A 41 -3.61 5.93 -3.35
C ALA A 41 -4.13 4.51 -3.49
N ARG A 42 -3.36 3.59 -4.10
CA ARG A 42 -3.73 2.16 -4.19
C ARG A 42 -3.91 1.53 -2.81
N LEU A 43 -3.03 1.83 -1.87
CA LEU A 43 -3.15 1.33 -0.49
C LEU A 43 -4.40 1.88 0.18
N ALA A 44 -4.65 3.19 0.10
CA ALA A 44 -5.82 3.83 0.69
C ALA A 44 -7.12 3.26 0.15
N LEU A 45 -7.23 3.11 -1.18
CA LEU A 45 -8.39 2.50 -1.83
C LEU A 45 -8.59 1.05 -1.40
N LYS A 46 -7.52 0.25 -1.37
CA LYS A 46 -7.58 -1.15 -0.93
C LYS A 46 -8.06 -1.28 0.52
N VAL A 47 -7.60 -0.40 1.41
CA VAL A 47 -8.05 -0.39 2.82
C VAL A 47 -9.53 -0.02 2.90
N ARG A 48 -9.96 1.04 2.18
CA ARG A 48 -11.38 1.43 2.11
C ARG A 48 -12.26 0.27 1.66
N ASP A 49 -11.91 -0.35 0.53
CA ASP A 49 -12.70 -1.43 -0.06
C ASP A 49 -12.69 -2.68 0.84
N GLY A 50 -11.56 -2.96 1.49
CA GLY A 50 -11.45 -4.05 2.47
C GLY A 50 -12.33 -3.83 3.70
N LEU A 51 -12.41 -2.59 4.21
CA LEU A 51 -13.29 -2.26 5.35
C LEU A 51 -14.77 -2.36 4.95
N ALA A 52 -15.13 -1.94 3.74
CA ALA A 52 -16.49 -2.12 3.23
C ALA A 52 -16.87 -3.60 3.15
N ALA A 53 -15.97 -4.45 2.61
CA ALA A 53 -16.20 -5.89 2.55
C ALA A 53 -16.32 -6.55 3.94
N VAL A 54 -15.59 -6.07 4.95
CA VAL A 54 -15.77 -6.55 6.34
C VAL A 54 -17.14 -6.17 6.88
N ALA A 55 -17.58 -4.93 6.65
CA ALA A 55 -18.90 -4.48 7.09
C ALA A 55 -20.05 -5.26 6.43
N GLU A 56 -19.93 -5.58 5.13
CA GLU A 56 -20.86 -6.45 4.42
C GLU A 56 -20.92 -7.85 5.05
N TRP A 57 -19.74 -8.43 5.35
CA TRP A 57 -19.68 -9.73 6.01
C TRP A 57 -20.29 -9.72 7.41
N GLU A 58 -20.02 -8.69 8.22
CA GLU A 58 -20.58 -8.56 9.57
C GLU A 58 -22.10 -8.36 9.57
N ALA A 59 -22.65 -7.71 8.53
CA ALA A 59 -24.10 -7.59 8.36
C ALA A 59 -24.78 -8.95 8.13
N GLU A 60 -24.08 -9.89 7.48
CA GLU A 60 -24.57 -11.24 7.20
C GLU A 60 -24.32 -12.23 8.35
N HIS A 61 -23.19 -12.09 9.07
CA HIS A 61 -22.70 -13.11 10.01
C HIS A 61 -22.63 -12.64 11.47
N GLY A 62 -22.90 -11.35 11.73
CA GLY A 62 -22.69 -10.72 13.03
C GLY A 62 -21.30 -10.10 13.15
N ALA A 63 -21.17 -9.15 14.08
CA ALA A 63 -19.93 -8.43 14.34
C ALA A 63 -18.82 -9.37 14.86
N LEU A 64 -17.58 -9.12 14.43
CA LEU A 64 -16.42 -9.85 14.93
C LEU A 64 -16.24 -9.62 16.42
N THR A 65 -16.11 -10.70 17.18
CA THR A 65 -15.90 -10.60 18.64
C THR A 65 -14.47 -10.17 18.96
N GLU A 66 -14.27 -9.57 20.13
CA GLU A 66 -12.92 -9.20 20.61
C GLU A 66 -11.97 -10.40 20.69
N ALA A 67 -12.49 -11.59 21.02
CA ALA A 67 -11.71 -12.81 21.05
C ALA A 67 -11.20 -13.19 19.65
N GLU A 68 -12.05 -13.09 18.62
CA GLU A 68 -11.70 -13.35 17.23
C GLU A 68 -10.72 -12.31 16.69
N LEU A 69 -10.95 -11.03 16.99
CA LEU A 69 -10.04 -9.95 16.61
C LEU A 69 -8.66 -10.13 17.26
N LYS A 70 -8.60 -10.52 18.54
CA LYS A 70 -7.35 -10.84 19.22
C LYS A 70 -6.63 -12.02 18.55
N ALA A 71 -7.33 -13.10 18.24
CA ALA A 71 -6.76 -14.25 17.54
C ALA A 71 -6.26 -13.89 16.13
N ALA A 72 -6.98 -13.04 15.41
CA ALA A 72 -6.56 -12.53 14.10
C ALA A 72 -5.27 -11.69 14.20
N ARG A 73 -5.19 -10.77 15.18
CA ARG A 73 -3.99 -9.95 15.44
C ARG A 73 -2.77 -10.82 15.74
N GLN A 74 -2.93 -11.87 16.54
CA GLN A 74 -1.85 -12.82 16.85
C GLN A 74 -1.33 -13.54 15.60
N ARG A 75 -2.23 -14.01 14.73
CA ARG A 75 -1.85 -14.64 13.44
C ARG A 75 -1.04 -13.69 12.55
N LEU A 76 -1.41 -12.41 12.50
CA LEU A 76 -0.68 -11.41 11.72
C LEU A 76 0.75 -11.19 12.23
N VAL A 77 0.96 -11.11 13.55
CA VAL A 77 2.30 -10.99 14.14
C VAL A 77 3.18 -12.19 13.79
N SER A 78 2.63 -13.41 13.90
CA SER A 78 3.33 -14.65 13.54
C SER A 78 3.70 -14.70 12.05
N SER A 79 2.79 -14.27 11.16
CA SER A 79 3.03 -14.23 9.71
C SER A 79 4.05 -13.18 9.25
N ARG A 80 4.21 -12.08 10.00
CA ARG A 80 5.21 -11.04 9.70
C ARG A 80 6.62 -11.53 10.00
N SER A 81 6.77 -12.35 11.03
CA SER A 81 8.06 -12.93 11.43
C SER A 81 8.55 -14.00 10.45
N SER A 82 7.65 -14.64 9.68
CA SER A 82 8.00 -15.67 8.69
C SER A 82 8.30 -15.14 7.28
N ARG A 83 8.15 -13.83 7.00
CA ARG A 83 8.56 -13.23 5.73
C ARG A 83 10.08 -13.09 5.65
N ARG A 84 10.76 -14.19 5.28
CA ARG A 84 12.18 -14.20 4.91
C ARG A 84 12.43 -13.15 3.82
N PRO A 85 13.45 -12.28 3.95
CA PRO A 85 13.73 -11.28 2.93
C PRO A 85 14.10 -11.99 1.63
N ARG A 86 13.45 -11.62 0.52
CA ARG A 86 13.81 -12.10 -0.81
C ARG A 86 15.23 -11.61 -1.09
N ARG A 87 16.20 -12.51 -0.99
CA ARG A 87 17.62 -12.26 -1.27
C ARG A 87 17.72 -11.68 -2.68
N GLY A 88 18.17 -10.44 -2.80
CA GLY A 88 18.35 -9.77 -4.08
C GLY A 88 19.38 -10.55 -4.92
N VAL A 89 18.94 -11.09 -6.06
CA VAL A 89 19.86 -11.58 -7.09
C VAL A 89 20.34 -10.35 -7.85
N HIS A 90 21.43 -9.75 -7.37
CA HIS A 90 22.20 -8.78 -8.13
C HIS A 90 22.84 -9.51 -9.32
N ARG A 91 22.21 -9.45 -10.50
CA ARG A 91 22.89 -9.85 -11.75
C ARG A 91 23.91 -8.78 -12.09
N ARG A 92 25.20 -9.05 -11.83
CA ARG A 92 26.31 -8.33 -12.45
C ARG A 92 26.29 -8.65 -13.96
N ARG A 93 26.25 -7.61 -14.81
CA ARG A 93 26.62 -7.71 -16.23
C ARG A 93 28.13 -7.53 -16.35
N PRO A 94 28.89 -8.42 -17.01
CA PRO A 94 30.23 -8.11 -17.48
C PRO A 94 30.18 -7.27 -18.76
N ALA A 95 31.30 -6.58 -18.99
CA ALA A 95 31.57 -5.57 -20.02
C ALA A 95 31.44 -6.09 -21.46
#